data_AF-A0A350CM64-F1
#
_entry.id   AF-A0A350CM64-F1
#
_cell.length_a   1.000
_cell.length_b   1.000
_cell.length_c   1.000
_cell.angle_alpha   90.00
_cell.angle_beta   90.00
_cell.angle_gamma   90.00
#
_symmetry.space_group_name_H-M   'P 1'
#
loop_
_entity.id
_entity.type
_entity.pdbx_description
1 polymer ?
#
loop_
_entity_poly.entity_id
_entity_poly.type
_entity_poly.pdbx_seq_one_letter_code
_entity_poly.pdbx_strand_id
1 'polypeptide(L)' 'VIMPGGMNGLQLAERVRERRPETPILITTGYMEELPSPTGRTQPLDVLSKPYRQEELLSRVRAILPGVS' A
#
# COMPACT_ATOMS: atom_id res chain seq x y z
N VAL A 1 8.67 -4.68 -7.69
CA VAL A 1 9.35 -5.84 -7.06
C VAL A 1 8.34 -6.95 -6.85
N ILE A 2 8.62 -8.12 -7.41
CA ILE A 2 7.86 -9.35 -7.14
C ILE A 2 8.42 -9.95 -5.85
N MET A 3 7.55 -10.27 -4.89
CA MET A 3 7.96 -10.95 -3.65
C MET A 3 8.36 -12.40 -3.96
N PRO A 4 9.23 -13.02 -3.14
CA PRO A 4 9.51 -14.45 -3.25
C PRO A 4 8.20 -15.25 -3.33
N GLY A 5 8.12 -16.18 -4.29
CA GLY A 5 6.90 -16.96 -4.55
C GLY A 5 5.95 -16.35 -5.60
N GLY A 6 6.35 -15.32 -6.34
CA GLY A 6 5.63 -14.82 -7.52
C GLY A 6 4.46 -13.87 -7.22
N MET A 7 4.20 -13.57 -5.95
CA MET A 7 3.17 -12.62 -5.54
C MET A 7 3.68 -11.18 -5.63
N ASN A 8 2.89 -10.26 -6.14
CA ASN A 8 3.20 -8.83 -6.08
C ASN A 8 2.55 -8.15 -4.86
N GLY A 9 2.98 -6.91 -4.55
CA GLY A 9 2.48 -6.16 -3.39
C GLY A 9 0.97 -5.87 -3.44
N LEU A 10 0.37 -5.78 -4.63
CA LEU A 10 -1.07 -5.53 -4.80
C LEU A 10 -1.89 -6.78 -4.49
N GLN A 11 -1.47 -7.94 -4.99
CA GLN A 11 -2.11 -9.23 -4.68
C GLN A 11 -2.04 -9.54 -3.19
N LEU A 12 -0.96 -9.15 -2.52
CA LEU A 12 -0.87 -9.26 -1.07
C LEU A 12 -1.86 -8.31 -0.38
N ALA A 13 -1.94 -7.05 -0.82
CA ALA A 13 -2.86 -6.08 -0.26
C ALA A 13 -4.32 -6.54 -0.36
N GLU A 14 -4.71 -7.12 -1.50
CA GLU A 14 -6.04 -7.72 -1.71
C GLU A 14 -6.30 -8.85 -0.71
N ARG A 15 -5.36 -9.81 -0.58
CA ARG A 15 -5.47 -10.90 0.41
C ARG A 15 -5.53 -10.42 1.86
N VAL A 16 -4.82 -9.33 2.19
CA VAL A 16 -4.90 -8.73 3.53
C VAL A 16 -6.29 -8.15 3.76
N ARG A 17 -6.86 -7.43 2.78
CA ARG A 17 -8.21 -6.85 2.88
C ARG A 17 -9.30 -7.91 3.02
N GLU A 18 -9.19 -9.02 2.29
CA GLU A 18 -10.13 -10.16 2.42
C GLU A 18 -10.14 -10.74 3.84
N ARG A 19 -8.97 -10.80 4.49
CA ARG A 19 -8.82 -11.42 5.82
C ARG A 19 -9.00 -10.45 6.97
N ARG A 20 -8.62 -9.18 6.79
CA ARG A 20 -8.63 -8.12 7.81
C ARG A 20 -8.96 -6.78 7.14
N PRO A 21 -10.26 -6.51 6.88
CA PRO A 21 -10.71 -5.31 6.15
C PRO A 21 -10.24 -3.99 6.75
N GLU A 22 -10.09 -3.93 8.07
CA GLU A 22 -9.71 -2.74 8.84
C GLU A 22 -8.19 -2.47 8.86
N THR A 23 -7.36 -3.33 8.26
CA THR A 23 -5.91 -3.15 8.30
C THR A 23 -5.49 -2.02 7.35
N PRO A 24 -4.84 -0.94 7.83
CA PRO A 24 -4.29 0.08 6.95
C PRO A 24 -3.15 -0.49 6.10
N ILE A 25 -3.12 -0.15 4.82
CA ILE A 25 -2.12 -0.68 3.87
C ILE A 25 -1.44 0.47 3.14
N LEU A 26 -0.13 0.62 3.34
CA LEU A 26 0.73 1.50 2.55
C LEU A 26 1.51 0.68 1.51
N ILE A 27 1.28 0.97 0.24
CA ILE A 27 2.06 0.39 -0.86
C ILE A 27 3.28 1.25 -1.14
N THR A 28 4.42 0.63 -1.33
CA THR A 28 5.64 1.33 -1.74
C THR A 28 6.13 0.82 -3.10
N THR A 29 6.32 1.73 -4.06
CA THR A 29 6.74 1.36 -5.43
C THR A 29 7.75 2.36 -5.98
N GLY A 30 8.73 1.89 -6.74
CA GLY A 30 9.60 2.78 -7.55
C GLY A 30 9.04 3.03 -8.95
N TYR A 31 7.94 2.36 -9.31
CA TYR A 31 7.28 2.42 -10.60
C TYR A 31 5.79 2.66 -10.35
N MET A 32 5.38 3.92 -10.41
CA MET A 32 3.99 4.35 -10.18
C MET A 32 3.11 3.97 -11.36
N GLU A 33 3.69 4.02 -12.57
CA GLU A 33 3.10 3.67 -13.85
C GLU A 33 2.71 2.19 -13.97
N GLU A 34 3.33 1.32 -13.16
CA GLU A 34 2.99 -0.11 -13.10
C GLU A 34 1.79 -0.40 -12.19
N LEU A 35 1.30 0.59 -11.44
CA LEU A 35 0.11 0.42 -10.63
C LEU A 35 -1.12 0.37 -11.54
N PRO A 36 -1.96 -0.68 -11.44
CA PRO A 36 -3.20 -0.75 -12.20
C PRO A 36 -4.07 0.48 -11.91
N SER A 37 -4.82 0.90 -12.92
CA SER A 37 -5.78 1.99 -12.81
C SER A 37 -6.69 1.81 -11.57
N PRO A 38 -7.08 2.89 -10.88
CA PRO A 38 -8.04 2.83 -9.77
C PRO A 38 -9.41 2.23 -10.15
N THR A 39 -9.73 2.17 -11.44
CA THR A 39 -10.99 1.64 -11.97
C THR A 39 -11.17 0.17 -11.56
N GLY A 40 -12.14 -0.08 -10.68
CA GLY A 40 -12.49 -1.41 -10.18
C GLY A 40 -12.05 -1.72 -8.74
N ARG A 41 -11.32 -0.81 -8.07
CA ARG A 41 -10.95 -1.00 -6.66
C ARG A 41 -12.05 -0.51 -5.72
N THR A 42 -12.39 -1.33 -4.73
CA THR A 42 -13.36 -0.98 -3.68
C THR A 42 -12.85 0.13 -2.75
N GLN A 43 -11.52 0.27 -2.64
CA GLN A 43 -10.89 1.28 -1.77
C GLN A 43 -9.66 1.89 -2.46
N PRO A 44 -9.39 3.20 -2.26
CA PRO A 44 -8.17 3.83 -2.74
C PRO A 44 -6.92 3.14 -2.14
N LEU A 45 -5.79 3.30 -2.83
CA LEU A 45 -4.49 2.82 -2.35
C LEU A 45 -3.71 3.99 -1.80
N ASP A 46 -3.20 3.84 -0.58
CA ASP A 46 -2.12 4.70 -0.10
C ASP A 46 -0.81 4.24 -0.71
N VAL A 47 -0.13 5.15 -1.40
CA VAL A 47 1.11 4.86 -2.13
C VAL A 47 2.21 5.83 -1.72
N LEU A 48 3.40 5.29 -1.50
CA LEU A 48 4.63 6.05 -1.31
C LEU A 48 5.66 5.66 -2.38
N SER A 49 6.04 6.64 -3.21
CA SER A 49 7.03 6.43 -4.28
C SER A 49 8.43 6.24 -3.72
N LYS A 50 9.20 5.31 -4.30
CA LYS A 50 10.63 5.14 -4.02
C LYS A 50 11.47 5.96 -5.01
N PRO A 51 12.64 6.47 -4.59
CA PRO A 51 13.15 6.46 -3.21
C PRO A 51 12.39 7.47 -2.34
N TYR A 52 12.24 7.15 -1.06
CA TYR A 52 11.65 8.05 -0.05
C TYR A 52 12.59 8.19 1.13
N ARG A 53 12.47 9.33 1.82
CA ARG A 53 13.14 9.59 3.10
C ARG A 53 12.37 8.97 4.26
N GLN A 54 13.05 8.77 5.38
CA GLN A 54 12.46 8.22 6.59
C GLN A 54 11.30 9.08 7.13
N GLU A 55 11.42 10.40 7.03
CA GLU A 55 10.39 11.37 7.44
C GLU A 55 9.11 11.23 6.61
N GLU A 56 9.24 10.98 5.31
CA GLU A 56 8.11 10.77 4.40
C GLU A 56 7.38 9.47 4.75
N LEU A 57 8.13 8.40 5.02
CA LEU A 57 7.57 7.13 5.49
C LEU A 57 6.81 7.32 6.81
N LEU A 58 7.43 7.97 7.81
CA LEU A 58 6.80 8.23 9.11
C LEU A 58 5.51 9.04 8.97
N SER A 59 5.54 10.09 8.15
CA SER A 59 4.37 10.93 7.89
C SER A 59 3.23 10.12 7.28
N ARG A 60 3.52 9.29 6.26
CA ARG A 60 2.51 8.44 5.61
C ARG A 60 1.96 7.36 6.54
N VAL A 61 2.82 6.71 7.32
CA VAL A 61 2.37 5.71 8.31
C VAL A 61 1.46 6.35 9.35
N ARG A 62 1.78 7.54 9.86
CA ARG A 62 0.89 8.25 10.80
C ARG A 62 -0.44 8.64 10.16
N ALA A 63 -0.45 9.00 8.89
CA ALA A 63 -1.67 9.43 8.19
C ALA A 63 -2.68 8.29 7.97
N ILE A 64 -2.21 7.05 7.78
CA ILE A 64 -3.09 5.90 7.51
C ILE A 64 -3.47 5.13 8.78
N LEU A 65 -2.72 5.30 9.87
CA LEU A 65 -3.05 4.64 11.12
C LEU A 65 -4.28 5.32 11.73
N PRO A 66 -5.27 4.55 12.22
CA PRO A 66 -6.38 5.14 12.96
C PRO A 66 -5.85 5.89 14.18
N GLY A 67 -6.41 7.07 14.45
CA GLY A 67 -6.01 7.89 15.58
C GLY A 67 -6.09 7.08 16.88
N VAL A 68 -4.97 6.97 17.60
CA VAL A 68 -4.96 6.38 18.93
C VAL A 68 -5.69 7.36 19.85
N SER A 69 -6.90 7.01 20.26
CA SER A 69 -7.60 7.71 21.35
C SER A 69 -6.99 7.32 22.69
#